data_AF-A0A376RGT8-F1
#
_entry.id   AF-A0A376RGT8-F1
#
_cell.length_a   1.000
_cell.length_b   1.000
_cell.length_c   1.000
_cell.angle_alpha   90.00
_cell.angle_beta   90.00
_cell.angle_gamma   90.00
#
_symmetry.space_group_name_H-M   'P 1'
#
loop_
_entity.id
_entity.type
_entity.pdbx_description
1 polymer ?
#
loop_
_entity_poly.entity_id
_entity_poly.type
_entity_poly.pdbx_seq_one_letter_code
_entity_poly.pdbx_strand_id
1 'polypeptide(L)' 'MSTVTITDLARENVRNLTPYQSARRLGGNGDVWLNANEYPTAVEFQLTQQTLNRYPECQPKA' A
#
# COMPACT_ATOMS: atom_id res chain seq x y z
N MET A 1 4.62 -10.87 -37.89
CA MET A 1 5.53 -10.27 -36.87
C MET A 1 4.82 -10.33 -35.55
N SER A 2 5.36 -11.01 -34.55
CA SER A 2 4.75 -11.04 -33.21
C SER A 2 4.91 -9.65 -32.58
N THR A 3 3.79 -9.00 -32.30
CA THR A 3 3.78 -7.70 -31.61
C THR A 3 4.03 -7.94 -30.14
N VAL A 4 5.21 -7.54 -29.65
CA VAL A 4 5.50 -7.50 -28.22
C VAL A 4 4.51 -6.53 -27.56
N THR A 5 3.78 -7.00 -26.55
CA THR A 5 2.84 -6.18 -25.79
C THR A 5 3.56 -5.50 -24.63
N ILE A 6 2.99 -4.41 -24.11
CA ILE A 6 3.57 -3.72 -22.94
C ILE A 6 3.67 -4.63 -21.71
N THR A 7 2.78 -5.62 -21.60
CA THR A 7 2.80 -6.63 -20.53
C THR A 7 4.03 -7.52 -20.63
N ASP A 8 4.52 -7.80 -21.84
CA ASP A 8 5.71 -8.65 -22.06
C ASP A 8 7.01 -7.98 -21.61
N LEU A 9 7.00 -6.64 -21.49
CA LEU A 9 8.14 -5.86 -20.97
C LEU A 9 8.24 -5.90 -19.44
N ALA A 10 7.19 -6.35 -18.75
CA ALA A 10 7.18 -6.42 -17.29
C ALA A 10 8.00 -7.61 -16.77
N ARG A 11 8.70 -7.40 -15.64
CA ARG A 11 9.43 -8.47 -14.94
C ARG A 11 8.49 -9.62 -14.59
N GLU A 12 9.00 -10.84 -14.57
CA GLU A 12 8.22 -12.05 -14.29
C GLU A 12 7.44 -11.97 -12.96
N ASN A 13 8.05 -11.42 -11.91
CA ASN A 13 7.39 -11.25 -10.61
C ASN A 13 6.21 -10.26 -10.67
N VAL A 14 6.24 -9.27 -11.56
CA VAL A 14 5.13 -8.32 -11.77
C VAL A 14 4.03 -8.96 -12.61
N ARG A 15 4.40 -9.75 -13.64
CA ARG A 15 3.44 -10.50 -14.45
C ARG A 15 2.68 -11.55 -13.64
N ASN A 16 3.36 -12.19 -12.70
CA ASN A 16 2.80 -13.21 -11.81
C ASN A 16 2.22 -12.62 -10.50
N LEU A 17 2.26 -11.31 -10.32
CA LEU A 17 1.75 -10.67 -9.11
C LEU A 17 0.24 -10.88 -9.03
N THR A 18 -0.22 -11.57 -7.99
CA THR A 18 -1.64 -11.55 -7.64
C THR A 18 -1.94 -10.23 -6.92
N PRO A 19 -2.76 -9.34 -7.50
CA PRO A 19 -3.07 -8.07 -6.86
C PRO A 19 -3.80 -8.31 -5.55
N TYR A 20 -3.51 -7.50 -4.55
CA TYR A 20 -4.33 -7.48 -3.35
C TYR A 20 -5.78 -7.09 -3.71
N GLN A 21 -6.74 -7.93 -3.33
CA GLN A 21 -8.17 -7.64 -3.47
C GLN A 21 -8.72 -7.19 -2.12
N SER A 22 -9.26 -5.97 -2.06
CA SER A 22 -9.84 -5.45 -0.82
C SER A 22 -11.04 -6.27 -0.39
N ALA A 23 -11.21 -6.46 0.93
CA ALA A 23 -12.40 -7.09 1.50
C ALA A 23 -13.71 -6.42 1.03
N ARG A 24 -13.67 -5.10 0.73
CA ARG A 24 -14.77 -4.35 0.11
C ARG A 24 -15.19 -4.90 -1.26
N ARG A 25 -14.24 -5.41 -2.06
CA ARG A 25 -14.49 -5.97 -3.39
C ARG A 25 -14.84 -7.47 -3.36
N LEU A 26 -14.40 -8.19 -2.31
CA LEU A 26 -14.76 -9.60 -2.09
C LEU A 26 -16.19 -9.76 -1.54
N GLY A 27 -16.76 -8.71 -0.96
CA GLY A 27 -18.16 -8.69 -0.50
C GLY A 27 -18.37 -9.36 0.86
N GLY A 28 -19.56 -9.14 1.42
CA GLY A 28 -20.02 -9.64 2.72
C GLY A 28 -21.28 -8.89 3.16
N ASN A 29 -22.17 -9.54 3.92
CA ASN A 29 -23.35 -8.90 4.51
C ASN A 29 -23.04 -8.52 5.96
N GLY A 30 -23.34 -7.28 6.36
CA GLY A 30 -23.16 -6.84 7.74
C GLY A 30 -23.51 -5.38 7.97
N ASP A 31 -23.89 -5.05 9.20
CA ASP A 31 -24.30 -3.71 9.60
C ASP A 31 -23.10 -2.80 9.97
N VAL A 32 -21.96 -3.40 10.32
CA VAL A 32 -20.73 -2.70 10.70
C VAL A 32 -19.57 -3.18 9.84
N TRP A 33 -18.91 -2.23 9.17
CA TRP A 33 -17.79 -2.49 8.26
C TRP A 33 -16.50 -1.98 8.89
N LEU A 34 -15.67 -2.90 9.38
CA LEU A 34 -14.29 -2.59 9.80
C LEU A 34 -13.36 -2.67 8.60
N ASN A 35 -12.33 -1.83 8.58
CA ASN A 35 -11.30 -1.90 7.55
C ASN A 35 -10.45 -3.17 7.77
N ALA A 36 -10.60 -4.17 6.91
CA ALA A 36 -9.85 -5.42 7.00
C ALA A 36 -8.32 -5.26 6.78
N ASN A 37 -7.86 -4.06 6.38
CA ASN A 37 -6.44 -3.75 6.27
C ASN A 37 -5.84 -3.19 7.56
N GLU A 38 -6.67 -2.89 8.56
CA GLU A 38 -6.19 -2.39 9.84
C GLU A 38 -5.81 -3.55 10.75
N TYR A 39 -4.70 -3.38 11.46
CA TYR A 39 -4.36 -4.27 12.55
C TYR A 39 -5.39 -4.05 13.67
N PRO A 40 -6.04 -5.11 14.20
CA PRO A 40 -7.17 -4.97 15.12
C PRO A 40 -6.77 -4.37 16.48
N THR A 41 -5.48 -4.34 16.79
CA THR A 41 -4.95 -3.83 18.04
C THR A 41 -4.16 -2.57 17.76
N ALA A 42 -4.34 -1.52 18.56
CA ALA A 42 -3.42 -0.39 18.50
C ALA A 42 -2.01 -0.86 18.88
N VAL A 43 -1.04 -0.64 18.00
CA VAL A 43 0.37 -0.88 18.34
C VAL A 43 0.81 0.15 19.37
N GLU A 44 1.65 -0.25 20.32
CA GLU A 44 2.25 0.69 21.26
C GLU A 44 3.15 1.65 20.48
N PHE A 45 2.74 2.91 20.41
CA PHE A 45 3.50 3.97 19.76
C PHE A 45 4.11 4.88 20.82
N GLN A 46 5.42 4.79 21.01
CA GLN A 46 6.16 5.71 21.85
C GLN A 46 6.70 6.86 20.99
N LEU A 47 6.18 8.07 21.21
CA LEU A 47 6.68 9.26 20.55
C LEU A 47 8.09 9.57 21.05
N THR A 48 9.12 9.29 20.25
CA THR A 48 10.49 9.68 20.54
C THR A 48 10.90 10.81 19.61
N GLN A 49 11.46 11.90 20.15
CA GLN A 49 11.95 13.01 19.31
C GLN A 49 13.07 12.59 18.35
N GLN A 50 13.71 11.45 18.60
CA GLN A 50 14.82 10.89 17.81
C GLN A 50 14.39 10.28 16.47
N THR A 51 13.12 9.91 16.31
CA THR A 51 12.60 9.28 15.08
C THR A 51 11.88 10.25 14.15
N LEU A 52 11.90 11.55 14.48
CA LEU A 52 11.40 12.59 13.59
C LEU A 52 12.41 12.75 12.45
N ASN A 53 12.15 12.10 11.31
CA ASN A 53 12.83 12.34 10.03
C ASN A 53 12.48 13.76 9.53
N ARG A 54 12.92 14.79 10.27
CA ARG A 54 12.82 16.17 9.81
C ARG A 54 13.88 16.36 8.74
N TYR A 55 13.46 16.85 7.58
CA TYR A 55 14.41 17.36 6.61
C TYR A 55 15.27 18.44 7.27
N PRO A 56 16.60 18.43 7.05
CA PRO A 56 17.51 19.41 7.65
C PRO A 56 17.20 20.85 7.23
N GLU A 57 16.51 21.05 6.11
CA GLU A 57 16.00 22.34 5.66
C GLU A 57 14.48 22.31 5.38
N CYS A 58 13.84 23.49 5.46
CA CYS A 58 12.49 23.69 4.94
C CYS A 58 12.46 23.38 3.43
N GLN A 59 11.30 22.96 2.92
CA GLN A 59 11.09 22.73 1.48
C GLN A 59 11.75 23.82 0.61
N PRO A 60 12.40 23.46 -0.51
CA PRO A 60 12.98 24.44 -1.42
C PRO A 60 11.93 25.46 -1.86
N LYS A 61 12.33 26.73 -1.99
CA LYS A 61 11.45 27.78 -2.48
C LYS A 61 11.05 27.50 -3.93
N ALA A 62 9.77 27.77 -4.25
CA ALA A 62 9.19 27.66 -5.59
C ALA A 62 9.83 28.62 -6.60
#